data_AF-A0A895YN56-F1
#
_entry.id   AF-A0A895YN56-F1
#
_cell.length_a   1.000
_cell.length_b   1.000
_cell.length_c   1.000
_cell.angle_alpha   90.00
_cell.angle_beta   90.00
_cell.angle_gamma   90.00
#
_symmetry.space_group_name_H-M   'P 1'
#
loop_
_entity.id
_entity.type
_entity.pdbx_description
1 polymer ?
#
loop_
_entity_poly.entity_id
_entity_poly.type
_entity_poly.pdbx_seq_one_letter_code
_entity_poly.pdbx_strand_id
1 'polypeptide(L)' 'MSEPPECRDEVCLTCSDRAVPARVVRLLEHGMAVVAGADGLAEASVALVTAVPGDTVLLHAGEAIAVLPDAEEPAGR' A
#
# COMPACT_ATOMS: atom_id res chain seq x y z
N MET A 1 -6.65 -40.03 12.70
CA MET A 1 -5.56 -39.03 12.84
C MET A 1 -5.71 -38.16 11.63
N SER A 2 -6.30 -36.97 11.75
CA SER A 2 -6.45 -36.05 10.61
C SER A 2 -5.11 -35.40 10.33
N GLU A 3 -4.59 -35.58 9.13
CA GLU A 3 -3.43 -34.81 8.65
C GLU A 3 -3.69 -33.29 8.76
N PRO A 4 -2.70 -32.50 9.21
CA PRO A 4 -2.81 -31.04 9.21
C PRO A 4 -2.88 -30.52 7.76
N PRO A 5 -3.58 -29.41 7.50
CA PRO A 5 -3.66 -28.84 6.16
C PRO A 5 -2.26 -28.50 5.66
N GLU A 6 -1.85 -29.24 4.63
CA GLU A 6 -0.60 -29.09 3.92
C GLU A 6 -0.68 -27.78 3.11
N CYS A 7 0.15 -26.81 3.50
CA CYS A 7 0.29 -25.54 2.80
C CYS A 7 0.93 -25.81 1.43
N ARG A 8 0.09 -26.01 0.41
CA ARG A 8 0.50 -25.90 -0.99
C ARG A 8 0.89 -24.46 -1.26
N ASP A 9 1.88 -24.30 -2.13
CA ASP A 9 2.62 -23.09 -2.49
C ASP A 9 1.78 -21.96 -3.11
N GLU A 10 0.61 -21.65 -2.55
CA GLU A 10 -0.27 -20.55 -2.97
C GLU A 10 -0.81 -19.84 -1.73
N VAL A 11 -0.04 -18.85 -1.26
CA VAL A 11 -0.49 -17.78 -0.34
C VAL A 11 -1.16 -18.29 0.94
N CYS A 12 -0.36 -18.51 1.99
CA CYS A 12 -0.91 -18.59 3.34
C CYS A 12 -1.75 -17.34 3.65
N LEU A 13 -2.91 -17.52 4.29
CA LEU A 13 -3.85 -16.50 4.82
C LEU A 13 -3.24 -15.47 5.82
N THR A 14 -1.91 -15.41 5.91
CA THR A 14 -1.08 -14.41 6.60
C THR A 14 -0.02 -13.89 5.62
N CYS A 15 -0.42 -13.51 4.39
CA CYS A 15 0.52 -13.00 3.40
C CYS A 15 1.03 -11.61 3.81
N SER A 16 2.11 -11.61 4.60
CA SER A 16 3.02 -10.49 4.92
C SER A 16 2.35 -9.20 5.41
N ASP A 17 2.52 -8.87 6.70
CA ASP A 17 2.36 -7.53 7.31
C ASP A 17 3.21 -6.41 6.65
N ARG A 18 3.69 -6.61 5.43
CA ARG A 18 4.56 -5.68 4.72
C ARG A 18 3.70 -4.73 3.90
N ALA A 19 3.57 -3.51 4.40
CA ALA A 19 3.06 -2.43 3.57
C ALA A 19 4.09 -2.08 2.49
N VAL A 20 3.63 -1.87 1.26
CA VAL A 20 4.49 -1.51 0.13
C VAL A 20 4.36 -0.01 -0.16
N PRO A 21 5.49 0.71 -0.29
CA PRO A 21 5.43 2.12 -0.68
C PRO A 21 5.03 2.25 -2.15
N ALA A 22 4.08 3.15 -2.42
CA ALA A 22 3.65 3.49 -3.76
C ALA A 22 3.39 5.00 -3.86
N ARG A 23 3.72 5.60 -5.00
CA ARG A 23 3.55 7.04 -5.22
C ARG A 23 2.19 7.34 -5.83
N VAL A 24 1.42 8.25 -5.26
CA VAL A 24 0.13 8.67 -5.82
C VAL A 24 0.36 9.46 -7.12
N VAL A 25 -0.18 8.95 -8.21
CA VAL A 25 -0.07 9.58 -9.55
C VAL A 25 -1.26 10.50 -9.79
N ARG A 26 -2.46 10.06 -9.42
CA ARG A 26 -3.70 10.84 -9.54
C ARG A 26 -4.78 10.27 -8.63
N LEU A 27 -5.67 11.15 -8.17
CA LEU A 27 -6.86 10.76 -7.42
C LEU A 27 -7.99 10.38 -8.39
N LEU A 28 -8.83 9.45 -7.94
CA LEU A 28 -10.05 9.00 -8.60
C LEU A 28 -11.25 9.31 -7.68
N GLU A 29 -12.44 9.01 -8.18
CA GLU A 29 -13.66 9.10 -7.39
C GLU A 29 -13.71 8.07 -6.25
N HIS A 30 -14.62 8.27 -5.30
CA HIS A 30 -14.88 7.34 -4.19
C HIS A 30 -13.68 7.02 -3.28
N GLY A 31 -12.69 7.91 -3.20
CA GLY A 31 -11.51 7.70 -2.36
C GLY A 31 -10.55 6.67 -2.95
N MET A 32 -10.56 6.47 -4.27
CA MET A 32 -9.58 5.66 -4.98
C MET A 32 -8.47 6.54 -5.57
N ALA A 33 -7.32 5.95 -5.90
CA ALA A 33 -6.21 6.61 -6.55
C ALA A 33 -5.44 5.64 -7.46
N VAL A 34 -4.83 6.18 -8.51
CA VAL A 34 -3.79 5.47 -9.26
C VAL A 34 -2.46 5.74 -8.59
N VAL A 35 -1.74 4.67 -8.25
CA VAL A 35 -0.42 4.72 -7.64
C VAL A 35 0.62 4.07 -8.56
N ALA A 36 1.88 4.48 -8.40
CA ALA A 36 3.04 3.85 -9.03
C ALA A 36 3.85 3.12 -7.94
N GLY A 37 3.86 1.79 -8.00
CA GLY A 37 4.66 0.91 -7.15
C GLY A 37 5.83 0.28 -7.91
N ALA A 38 6.51 -0.68 -7.28
CA ALA A 38 7.63 -1.40 -7.89
C ALA A 38 7.22 -2.20 -9.14
N ASP A 39 6.01 -2.75 -9.15
CA ASP A 39 5.47 -3.56 -10.24
C ASP A 39 4.74 -2.74 -11.33
N GLY A 40 4.71 -1.41 -11.19
CA GLY A 40 4.08 -0.49 -12.13
C GLY A 40 2.88 0.26 -11.55
N LEU A 41 1.94 0.63 -12.42
CA LEU A 41 0.73 1.37 -12.04
C LEU A 41 -0.35 0.43 -11.52
N ALA A 42 -0.96 0.79 -10.40
CA ALA A 42 -2.07 0.05 -9.80
C ALA A 42 -3.12 1.02 -9.23
N GLU A 43 -4.36 0.55 -9.12
CA GLU A 43 -5.42 1.26 -8.42
C GLU A 43 -5.43 0.84 -6.95
N ALA A 44 -5.52 1.81 -6.06
CA ALA A 44 -5.53 1.60 -4.61
C ALA A 44 -6.54 2.52 -3.95
N SER A 45 -7.14 2.06 -2.85
CA SER A 45 -7.97 2.89 -2.00
C SER A 45 -7.08 3.81 -1.17
N VAL A 46 -7.46 5.07 -1.11
CA VAL A 46 -6.89 6.09 -0.23
C VAL A 46 -7.93 6.60 0.78
N ALA A 47 -9.07 5.93 0.93
CA ALA A 47 -10.17 6.40 1.78
C ALA A 47 -9.79 6.58 3.28
N LEU A 48 -8.75 5.89 3.74
CA LEU A 48 -8.29 5.94 5.14
C LEU A 48 -7.26 7.03 5.42
N VAL A 49 -6.74 7.68 4.38
CA VAL A 49 -5.69 8.71 4.50
C VAL A 49 -6.01 9.91 3.63
N THR A 50 -5.44 11.07 3.94
CA THR A 50 -5.53 12.23 3.04
C THR A 50 -4.23 12.31 2.24
N ALA A 51 -4.26 11.77 1.02
CA ALA A 51 -3.12 11.79 0.10
C ALA A 51 -3.40 12.69 -1.11
N VAL A 52 -2.37 13.36 -1.61
CA VAL A 52 -2.42 14.14 -2.85
C VAL A 52 -1.49 13.54 -3.91
N PRO A 53 -1.72 13.84 -5.20
CA PRO A 53 -0.78 13.43 -6.25
C PRO A 53 0.64 13.92 -5.94
N GLY A 54 1.59 12.99 -5.94
CA GLY A 54 2.98 13.23 -5.57
C GLY A 54 3.40 12.55 -4.27
N ASP A 55 2.47 12.32 -3.34
CA ASP A 55 2.74 11.67 -2.05
C ASP A 55 3.18 10.22 -2.22
N THR A 56 3.97 9.73 -1.27
CA THR A 56 4.23 8.30 -1.13
C THR A 56 3.33 7.74 -0.04
N VAL A 57 2.55 6.72 -0.36
CA VAL A 57 1.67 6.03 0.59
C VAL A 57 2.12 4.60 0.82
N LEU A 58 1.83 4.07 2.00
CA LEU A 58 2.02 2.67 2.33
C LEU A 58 0.73 1.90 2.05
N LEU A 59 0.79 0.94 1.13
CA LEU A 59 -0.33 0.08 0.76
C LEU A 59 -0.26 -1.25 1.47
N HIS A 60 -1.37 -1.68 2.05
CA HIS A 60 -1.57 -3.03 2.57
C HIS A 60 -2.86 -3.59 1.98
N ALA A 61 -2.76 -4.73 1.29
CA ALA A 61 -3.89 -5.37 0.60
C ALA A 61 -4.68 -4.42 -0.34
N GLY A 62 -4.00 -3.45 -0.96
CA GLY A 62 -4.62 -2.46 -1.86
C GLY A 62 -5.20 -1.21 -1.17
N GLU A 63 -5.13 -1.15 0.16
CA GLU A 63 -5.57 0.01 0.95
C GLU A 63 -4.37 0.84 1.43
N ALA A 64 -4.42 2.16 1.26
CA ALA A 64 -3.45 3.07 1.82
C ALA A 64 -3.70 3.26 3.32
N ILE A 65 -2.71 2.89 4.12
CA ILE A 65 -2.80 2.94 5.60
C ILE A 65 -1.96 4.07 6.21
N ALA A 66 -1.04 4.66 5.44
CA ALA A 66 -0.23 5.80 5.87
C ALA A 66 0.27 6.60 4.66
N VAL A 67 0.50 7.90 4.88
CA VAL A 67 1.27 8.78 3.98
C VAL A 67 2.67 8.92 4.58
N LEU A 68 3.69 8.69 3.78
CA LEU A 68 5.08 8.91 4.17
C LEU A 68 5.43 10.38 3.91
N PRO A 69 6.16 11.03 4.84
CA PRO A 69 6.72 12.33 4.57
C PRO A 69 7.67 12.22 3.36
N ASP A 70 7.64 13.22 2.50
CA ASP A 70 8.72 13.42 1.54
C ASP A 70 10.04 13.48 2.31
N ALA A 71 11.06 12.78 1.80
CA ALA A 71 12.36 12.68 2.44
C ALA A 71 13.16 13.99 2.27
N GLU A 72 12.55 15.14 2.54
CA GLU A 72 13.19 16.45 2.56
C GLU A 72 12.59 17.30 3.69
N GLU A 73 12.74 16.84 4.94
CA GLU A 73 13.14 17.71 6.05
C GLU A 73 13.90 16.84 7.10
N PRO A 74 15.22 17.01 7.28
CA PRO A 74 15.85 16.55 8.51
C PRO A 74 15.12 17.22 9.66
N ALA A 75 14.70 16.44 10.66
CA ALA A 75 14.19 16.95 11.92
C ALA A 75 15.22 17.93 12.52
N GLY A 76 15.11 19.19 12.17
CA GLY A 76 16.01 20.26 12.58
C GLY A 76 15.37 21.03 13.71
N ARG A 77 15.71 20.69 14.95
CA ARG A 77 16.23 21.61 15.99
C ARG A 77 16.07 21.04 17.40
#